data_AF-A0A2X2JAG6-F1
#
_entry.id   AF-A0A2X2JAG6-F1
#
_cell.length_a   1.000
_cell.length_b   1.000
_cell.length_c   1.000
_cell.angle_alpha   90.00
_cell.angle_beta   90.00
_cell.angle_gamma   90.00
#
_symmetry.space_group_name_H-M   'P 1'
#
loop_
_entity.id
_entity.type
_entity.pdbx_description
1 polymer ?
#
loop_
_entity_poly.entity_id
_entity_poly.type
_entity_poly.pdbx_seq_one_letter_code
_entity_poly.pdbx_strand_id
1 'polypeptide(L)'
;MSDIMFEWVTQNIMNGRGVNRLDDVNRPKSPEIKNDIRLFRQELRDAAYHFQGDADNDQLSVTPLVGLGKSSLLNKTISILCLVPSRN
;
A
#
# COMPACT_ATOMS: atom_id res chain seq x y z
N MET A 1 -6.98 2.67 14.73
CA MET A 1 -6.79 1.84 13.52
C MET A 1 -7.13 2.60 12.24
N SER A 2 -8.31 3.22 12.16
CA SER A 2 -8.69 4.09 11.03
C SER A 2 -7.67 5.22 10.81
N ASP A 3 -7.18 5.81 11.89
CA ASP A 3 -6.34 7.01 11.82
C ASP A 3 -4.96 6.71 11.24
N ILE A 4 -4.36 5.57 11.59
CA ILE A 4 -3.06 5.13 11.06
C ILE A 4 -3.17 4.82 9.56
N MET A 5 -4.25 4.15 9.14
CA MET A 5 -4.48 3.90 7.71
C MET A 5 -4.77 5.20 6.94
N PHE A 6 -5.59 6.08 7.51
CA PHE A 6 -5.89 7.39 6.93
C PHE A 6 -4.62 8.24 6.77
N GLU A 7 -3.79 8.30 7.80
CA GLU A 7 -2.53 9.02 7.80
C GLU A 7 -1.56 8.43 6.77
N TRP A 8 -1.41 7.10 6.74
CA TRP A 8 -0.54 6.45 5.76
C TRP A 8 -0.99 6.72 4.31
N VAL A 9 -2.29 6.62 4.02
CA VAL A 9 -2.84 6.92 2.68
C VAL A 9 -2.63 8.39 2.33
N THR A 10 -2.86 9.30 3.27
CA THR A 10 -2.67 10.73 3.05
C THR A 10 -1.21 11.07 2.76
N GLN A 11 -0.28 10.50 3.53
CA GLN A 11 1.15 10.76 3.39
C GLN A 11 1.76 10.09 2.15
N ASN A 12 1.44 8.81 1.91
CA ASN A 12 2.14 8.01 0.90
C ASN A 12 1.41 7.99 -0.46
N ILE A 13 0.09 8.17 -0.49
CA ILE A 13 -0.71 8.08 -1.72
C ILE A 13 -1.19 9.45 -2.18
N MET A 14 -1.93 10.19 -1.34
CA MET A 14 -2.62 11.41 -1.82
C MET A 14 -1.65 12.51 -2.26
N ASN A 15 -0.53 12.66 -1.55
CA ASN A 15 0.50 13.64 -1.86
C ASN A 15 1.61 13.09 -2.79
N GLY A 16 1.36 11.93 -3.40
CA GLY A 16 2.29 11.26 -4.28
C GLY A 16 2.54 12.00 -5.58
N ARG A 17 3.79 11.99 -6.04
CA ARG A 17 4.12 12.53 -7.36
C ARG A 17 3.33 11.80 -8.45
N GLY A 18 2.79 12.55 -9.40
CA GLY A 18 1.94 11.98 -10.46
C GLY A 18 0.53 11.60 -10.02
N VAL A 19 0.16 11.80 -8.75
CA VAL A 19 -1.24 11.72 -8.30
C VAL A 19 -1.90 13.06 -8.61
N ASN A 20 -2.96 13.00 -9.40
CA ASN A 20 -3.69 14.17 -9.86
C ASN A 20 -5.18 13.93 -9.61
N ARG A 21 -5.88 15.00 -9.21
CA ARG A 21 -7.33 14.94 -8.99
C ARG A 21 -8.04 14.59 -10.30
N LEU A 22 -9.01 13.69 -10.21
CA LEU A 22 -9.74 13.21 -11.40
C LEU A 22 -10.76 14.23 -11.91
N ASP A 23 -11.19 15.15 -11.05
CA ASP A 23 -12.11 16.25 -11.37
C ASP A 23 -11.41 17.52 -11.89
N ASP A 24 -10.08 17.53 -11.93
CA ASP A 24 -9.32 18.64 -12.53
C ASP A 24 -9.35 18.53 -14.06
N VAL A 25 -9.94 19.54 -14.71
CA VAL A 25 -10.03 19.64 -16.17
C VAL A 25 -8.64 19.78 -16.82
N ASN A 26 -7.67 20.32 -16.08
CA ASN A 26 -6.29 20.49 -16.55
C ASN A 26 -5.38 19.31 -16.14
N ARG A 27 -5.97 18.18 -15.71
CA ARG A 27 -5.21 17.00 -15.32
C ARG A 27 -4.24 16.58 -16.44
N PRO A 28 -2.94 16.40 -16.13
CA PRO A 28 -1.97 15.94 -17.11
C PRO A 28 -2.30 14.53 -17.59
N LYS A 29 -2.13 14.29 -18.89
CA LYS A 29 -2.30 12.98 -19.50
C LYS A 29 -1.14 12.07 -19.11
N SER A 30 -1.41 10.76 -19.11
CA SER A 30 -0.43 9.73 -18.73
C SER A 30 0.94 9.85 -19.41
N PRO A 31 1.08 10.26 -20.69
CA PRO A 31 2.39 10.48 -21.30
C PRO A 31 3.21 11.60 -20.66
N GLU A 32 2.55 12.66 -20.18
CA GLU A 32 3.19 13.87 -19.63
C GLU A 32 3.80 13.62 -18.26
N ILE A 33 3.16 12.77 -17.45
CA ILE A 33 3.60 12.39 -16.09
C ILE A 33 4.19 10.97 -16.02
N LYS A 34 4.53 10.36 -17.15
CA LYS A 34 5.01 8.96 -17.20
C LYS A 34 6.22 8.72 -16.29
N ASN A 35 7.14 9.69 -16.24
CA ASN A 35 8.32 9.60 -15.38
C ASN A 35 7.96 9.69 -13.90
N ASP A 36 7.04 10.57 -13.53
CA ASP A 36 6.57 10.69 -12.14
C ASP A 36 5.85 9.42 -11.71
N ILE A 37 4.98 8.86 -12.55
CA ILE A 37 4.32 7.57 -12.28
C ILE A 37 5.36 6.46 -12.04
N ARG A 38 6.42 6.42 -12.86
CA ARG A 38 7.48 5.39 -12.72
C ARG A 38 8.22 5.53 -11.40
N LEU A 39 8.62 6.75 -11.05
CA LEU A 39 9.38 7.03 -9.83
C LEU A 39 8.51 6.84 -8.59
N PHE A 40 7.25 7.27 -8.63
CA PHE A 40 6.30 7.04 -7.56
C PHE A 40 6.06 5.56 -7.28
N ARG A 41 6.00 4.72 -8.33
CA ARG A 41 5.93 3.26 -8.18
C ARG A 41 7.20 2.64 -7.58
N GLN A 42 8.34 3.33 -7.63
CA GLN A 42 9.54 2.89 -6.91
C GLN A 42 9.44 3.31 -5.45
N GLU A 43 9.09 4.56 -5.17
CA GLU A 43 8.88 5.08 -3.81
C GLU A 43 7.84 4.24 -3.03
N LEU A 44 6.70 3.92 -3.65
CA LEU A 44 5.65 3.08 -3.04
C LEU A 44 6.04 1.61 -2.85
N ARG A 45 7.10 1.12 -3.52
CA ARG A 45 7.61 -0.24 -3.26
C ARG A 45 8.36 -0.31 -1.94
N ASP A 46 9.00 0.79 -1.56
CA ASP A 46 9.78 0.91 -0.33
C ASP A 46 8.91 1.40 0.84
N ALA A 47 7.74 2.00 0.55
CA ALA A 47 6.76 2.40 1.54
C ALA A 47 6.16 1.19 2.27
N ALA A 48 6.72 0.85 3.43
CA ALA A 48 6.19 -0.15 4.33
C ALA A 48 5.22 0.45 5.35
N TYR A 49 4.13 -0.27 5.63
CA TYR A 49 3.23 0.06 6.73
C TYR A 49 3.88 -0.38 8.05
N HIS A 50 4.37 0.58 8.84
CA HIS A 50 4.97 0.30 10.14
C HIS A 50 3.87 0.32 11.20
N PHE A 51 3.42 -0.88 11.61
CA PHE A 51 2.50 -1.05 12.72
C PHE A 51 3.24 -1.76 13.85
N GLN A 52 3.29 -1.13 15.04
CA GLN A 52 3.63 -1.84 16.27
C GLN A 52 2.36 -2.45 16.82
N GLY A 53 2.25 -3.78 16.73
CA GLY A 53 1.18 -4.52 17.38
C GLY A 53 1.49 -4.65 18.87
N ASP A 54 0.68 -4.03 19.71
CA ASP A 54 0.72 -4.13 21.18
C ASP A 54 -0.44 -5.00 21.72
N ALA A 55 -0.90 -5.96 20.90
CA ALA A 55 -1.98 -6.86 21.29
C ALA A 55 -1.41 -8.04 22.10
N ASP A 56 -2.01 -8.28 23.26
CA ASP A 56 -1.78 -9.49 24.05
C ASP A 56 -2.51 -10.72 23.46
N ASN A 57 -2.42 -11.86 24.14
CA ASN A 57 -3.06 -13.11 23.70
C ASN A 57 -4.60 -13.09 23.75
N ASP A 58 -5.20 -12.12 24.44
CA ASP A 58 -6.65 -11.96 24.58
C ASP A 58 -7.20 -10.86 23.65
N GLN A 59 -6.33 -10.19 22.88
CA GLN A 59 -6.70 -9.11 21.99
C GLN A 59 -6.50 -9.46 20.51
N LEU A 60 -7.50 -9.12 19.70
CA LEU A 60 -7.40 -9.21 18.25
C LEU A 60 -6.61 -8.02 17.71
N SER A 61 -5.41 -8.27 17.17
CA SER A 61 -4.71 -7.31 16.33
C SER A 61 -5.10 -7.48 14.87
N VAL A 62 -5.17 -6.34 14.16
CA VAL A 62 -5.24 -6.30 12.71
C VAL A 62 -3.92 -5.70 12.24
N THR A 63 -3.32 -6.20 11.18
CA THR A 63 -2.14 -5.57 10.58
C THR A 63 -2.46 -5.32 9.12
N PRO A 64 -2.74 -4.06 8.72
CA PRO A 64 -3.02 -3.78 7.33
C PRO A 64 -1.70 -3.91 6.54
N LEU A 65 -1.75 -4.69 5.47
CA LEU A 65 -0.61 -4.94 4.60
C LEU A 65 -0.78 -4.15 3.31
N VAL A 66 0.24 -3.39 2.96
CA VAL A 66 0.36 -2.65 1.70
C VAL A 66 1.62 -3.12 0.98
N GLY A 67 1.58 -3.17 -0.33
CA GLY A 67 2.76 -3.58 -1.07
C GLY A 67 2.56 -3.70 -2.57
N LEU A 68 3.39 -2.99 -3.34
CA LEU A 68 3.42 -3.07 -4.79
C LEU A 68 4.53 -4.00 -5.28
N GLY A 69 4.28 -4.69 -6.40
CA GLY A 69 5.28 -5.58 -7.02
C GLY A 69 5.29 -7.00 -6.43
N LYS A 70 5.88 -7.94 -7.17
CA LYS A 70 5.76 -9.38 -6.91
C LYS A 70 6.34 -9.86 -5.57
N SER A 71 7.33 -9.15 -5.03
CA SER A 71 8.05 -9.52 -3.81
C SER A 71 7.57 -8.81 -2.55
N SER A 72 6.47 -8.05 -2.63
CA SER A 72 5.94 -7.31 -1.48
C SER A 72 5.48 -8.25 -0.37
N LEU A 73 5.53 -7.76 0.89
CA LEU A 73 5.07 -8.53 2.05
C LEU A 73 3.62 -8.98 1.89
N LEU A 74 2.74 -8.12 1.37
CA LEU A 74 1.35 -8.46 1.05
C LEU A 74 1.26 -9.68 0.13
N ASN A 75 1.96 -9.67 -1.00
CA ASN A 75 1.92 -10.77 -1.95
C ASN A 75 2.49 -12.07 -1.36
N LYS A 76 3.54 -11.97 -0.54
CA LYS A 76 4.09 -13.12 0.20
C LYS A 76 3.06 -13.69 1.19
N THR A 77 2.40 -12.83 1.97
CA THR A 77 1.39 -13.24 2.93
C THR A 77 0.18 -13.89 2.25
N ILE A 78 -0.35 -13.29 1.17
CA ILE A 78 -1.45 -13.89 0.38
C ILE A 78 -1.02 -15.26 -0.15
N SER A 79 0.19 -15.38 -0.70
CA SER A 79 0.72 -16.65 -1.18
C SER A 79 0.76 -17.70 -0.07
N ILE A 80 1.26 -17.36 1.12
CA ILE A 80 1.28 -18.27 2.27
C ILE A 80 -0.15 -18.71 2.65
N LEU A 81 -1.08 -17.76 2.77
CA LEU A 81 -2.47 -18.02 3.18
C LEU A 81 -3.24 -18.87 2.16
N CYS A 82 -3.07 -18.60 0.87
CA CYS A 82 -3.77 -19.32 -0.19
C CYS A 82 -3.11 -20.65 -0.57
N LEU A 83 -1.81 -20.81 -0.33
CA LEU A 83 -1.07 -22.05 -0.61
C LEU A 83 -0.99 -22.99 0.60
N VAL A 84 -1.61 -22.67 1.75
CA VAL A 84 -1.80 -23.67 2.80
C VAL A 84 -2.60 -24.82 2.17
N PRO A 85 -2.02 -26.02 2.00
CA PRO A 85 -2.75 -27.12 1.42
C PRO A 85 -3.89 -27.45 2.38
N SER A 86 -5.10 -27.59 1.85
CA SER A 86 -6.23 -28.15 2.58
C SER A 86 -5.77 -29.48 3.18
N ARG A 87 -5.41 -29.46 4.47
CA ARG A 87 -5.16 -30.67 5.24
C ARG A 87 -6.53 -31.30 5.45
N ASN A 88 -6.87 -32.25 4.59
CA ASN A 88 -7.87 -33.27 4.88
C ASN A 88 -7.29 -34.24 5.91
#